data_AF-A0A0W8G998-F1
#
_entry.id   AF-A0A0W8G998-F1
#
_cell.length_a   1.000
_cell.length_b   1.000
_cell.length_c   1.000
_cell.angle_alpha   90.00
_cell.angle_beta   90.00
_cell.angle_gamma   90.00
#
_symmetry.space_group_name_H-M   'P 1'
#
loop_
_entity.id
_entity.type
_entity.pdbx_description
1 polymer ?
#
loop_
_entity_poly.entity_id
_entity_poly.type
_entity_poly.pdbx_seq_one_letter_code
_entity_poly.pdbx_strand_id
1 'polypeptide(L)'
;MTAPLPEPRPGAGWSADMAGAVRHLAAAADAVAVGPGLGRDAGAEAFLAGLFSPGPLPGPVVLDADALHFLAETPDLAGRLGPRAVLTPHPGEMARLLMLSVAEVEADRPGAARTLARRTRAVVVLKGPGTVIVDGSDPACPVILSPHAAPNLAVGGSGDVLSGVVARLLAAGLPPLLAACLGVYWHGLCGERLSGRFPRRGNTAVDIADALPRAFRHHKP
;
A
#
# COMPACT_ATOMS: atom_id res chain seq x y z
N MET A 1 11.10 15.39 0.03
CA MET A 1 11.71 16.05 -1.14
C MET A 1 10.63 16.21 -2.18
N THR A 2 10.54 17.38 -2.83
CA THR A 2 9.75 17.57 -4.05
C THR A 2 10.74 17.69 -5.20
N ALA A 3 10.49 16.97 -6.30
CA ALA A 3 11.36 16.98 -7.47
C ALA A 3 10.50 17.05 -8.74
N PRO A 4 10.89 17.88 -9.74
CA PRO A 4 10.18 17.92 -11.01
C PRO A 4 10.44 16.65 -11.81
N LEU A 5 9.42 16.15 -12.51
CA LEU A 5 9.56 15.07 -13.48
C LEU A 5 9.65 15.64 -14.90
N PRO A 6 10.29 14.93 -15.84
CA PRO A 6 10.32 15.35 -17.24
C PRO A 6 8.91 15.26 -17.83
N GLU A 7 8.18 16.37 -17.82
CA GLU A 7 6.88 16.48 -18.49
C GLU A 7 7.09 16.74 -19.98
N PRO A 8 6.64 15.84 -20.88
CA PRO A 8 6.80 16.06 -22.31
C PRO A 8 6.02 17.29 -22.80
N ARG A 9 4.90 17.62 -22.14
CA ARG A 9 4.13 18.88 -22.30
C ARG A 9 3.40 19.19 -20.98
N PRO A 10 3.07 20.47 -20.69
CA PRO A 10 2.28 20.82 -19.51
C PRO A 10 0.93 20.09 -19.51
N GLY A 11 0.64 19.38 -18.42
CA GLY A 11 -0.59 18.60 -18.28
C GLY A 11 -0.62 17.30 -19.09
N ALA A 12 0.47 16.93 -19.76
CA ALA A 12 0.66 15.56 -20.20
C ALA A 12 0.78 14.71 -18.93
N GLY A 13 -0.13 13.76 -18.75
CA GLY A 13 -0.09 12.82 -17.62
C GLY A 13 1.18 11.96 -17.61
N TRP A 14 1.13 10.85 -16.90
CA TRP A 14 2.26 9.94 -16.78
C TRP A 14 2.74 9.40 -18.13
N SER A 15 4.05 9.13 -18.25
CA SER A 15 4.63 8.50 -19.45
C SER A 15 5.81 7.61 -19.10
N ALA A 16 6.19 6.70 -20.01
CA ALA A 16 7.33 5.80 -19.84
C ALA A 16 8.66 6.56 -19.62
N ASP A 17 8.85 7.71 -20.26
CA ASP A 17 10.09 8.50 -20.17
C ASP A 17 10.34 9.03 -18.76
N MET A 18 9.29 9.22 -17.95
CA MET A 18 9.40 9.64 -16.56
C MET A 18 9.95 8.54 -15.64
N ALA A 19 9.85 7.27 -16.04
CA ALA A 19 10.26 6.14 -15.20
C ALA A 19 11.74 6.20 -14.82
N GLY A 20 12.62 6.57 -15.76
CA GLY A 20 14.06 6.69 -15.49
C GLY A 20 14.37 7.76 -14.42
N ALA A 21 13.72 8.92 -14.53
CA ALA A 21 13.85 10.00 -13.55
C ALA A 21 13.33 9.59 -12.17
N VAL A 22 12.16 8.94 -12.10
CA VAL A 22 11.60 8.43 -10.83
C VAL A 22 12.48 7.34 -10.24
N ARG A 23 13.05 6.43 -11.04
CA ARG A 23 14.00 5.43 -10.54
C ARG A 23 15.25 6.07 -9.94
N HIS A 24 15.76 7.14 -10.55
CA HIS A 24 16.89 7.89 -10.01
C HIS A 24 16.55 8.52 -8.65
N LEU A 25 15.38 9.15 -8.52
CA LEU A 25 14.89 9.68 -7.24
C LEU A 25 14.68 8.57 -6.20
N ALA A 26 14.12 7.44 -6.61
CA ALA A 26 13.91 6.27 -5.76
C ALA A 26 15.22 5.69 -5.22
N ALA A 27 16.33 5.82 -5.96
CA ALA A 27 17.65 5.40 -5.49
C ALA A 27 18.21 6.28 -4.36
N ALA A 28 17.76 7.53 -4.26
CA ALA A 28 18.12 8.45 -3.18
C ALA A 28 17.10 8.48 -2.04
N ALA A 29 15.98 7.75 -2.17
CA ALA A 29 14.91 7.71 -1.17
C ALA A 29 15.03 6.47 -0.28
N ASP A 30 14.71 6.62 1.02
CA ASP A 30 14.75 5.50 1.97
C ASP A 30 13.58 4.51 1.79
N ALA A 31 12.47 4.95 1.18
CA ALA A 31 11.33 4.14 0.76
C ALA A 31 10.49 4.89 -0.28
N VAL A 32 9.70 4.16 -1.07
CA VAL A 32 8.81 4.72 -2.09
C VAL A 32 7.37 4.23 -1.86
N ALA A 33 6.38 5.12 -1.94
CA ALA A 33 4.97 4.74 -2.08
C ALA A 33 4.50 5.07 -3.49
N VAL A 34 3.81 4.14 -4.13
CA VAL A 34 3.36 4.25 -5.53
C VAL A 34 1.91 3.79 -5.62
N GLY A 35 1.08 4.56 -6.33
CA GLY A 35 -0.29 4.14 -6.64
C GLY A 35 -1.36 5.19 -6.49
N PRO A 36 -1.56 5.80 -5.30
CA PRO A 36 -2.63 6.76 -5.10
C PRO A 36 -2.58 7.93 -6.08
N GLY A 37 -3.64 8.09 -6.87
CA GLY A 37 -3.79 9.21 -7.81
C GLY A 37 -2.95 9.11 -9.08
N LEU A 38 -2.38 7.94 -9.42
CA LEU A 38 -1.70 7.75 -10.70
C LEU A 38 -2.67 7.79 -11.89
N GLY A 39 -3.92 7.38 -11.68
CA GLY A 39 -4.86 7.16 -12.78
C GLY A 39 -4.65 5.79 -13.44
N ARG A 40 -5.48 5.50 -14.44
CA ARG A 40 -5.58 4.18 -15.10
C ARG A 40 -5.52 4.27 -16.62
N ASP A 41 -4.91 5.32 -17.12
CA ASP A 41 -4.70 5.49 -18.55
C ASP A 41 -3.42 4.77 -19.03
N ALA A 42 -3.25 4.68 -20.34
CA ALA A 42 -2.09 4.04 -20.97
C ALA A 42 -0.76 4.71 -20.60
N GLY A 43 -0.79 6.00 -20.22
CA GLY A 43 0.39 6.74 -19.79
C GLY A 43 0.88 6.28 -18.41
N ALA A 44 -0.04 6.15 -17.46
CA ALA A 44 0.23 5.61 -16.12
C ALA A 44 0.67 4.14 -16.18
N GLU A 45 0.07 3.35 -17.07
CA GLU A 45 0.49 1.97 -17.33
C GLU A 45 1.94 1.92 -17.84
N ALA A 46 2.25 2.68 -18.89
CA ALA A 46 3.58 2.72 -19.48
C ALA A 46 4.64 3.24 -18.49
N PHE A 47 4.28 4.22 -17.66
CA PHE A 47 5.12 4.71 -16.58
C PHE A 47 5.45 3.60 -15.57
N LEU A 48 4.45 2.88 -15.04
CA LEU A 48 4.67 1.83 -14.05
C LEU A 48 5.40 0.63 -14.62
N ALA A 49 5.07 0.23 -15.86
CA ALA A 49 5.82 -0.78 -16.57
C ALA A 49 7.29 -0.37 -16.67
N GLY A 50 7.58 0.85 -17.11
CA GLY A 50 8.94 1.40 -17.15
C GLY A 50 9.62 1.47 -15.77
N LEU A 51 8.87 1.80 -14.71
CA LEU A 51 9.39 1.93 -13.36
C LEU A 51 9.93 0.60 -12.84
N PHE A 52 9.29 -0.53 -13.16
CA PHE A 52 9.71 -1.87 -12.74
C PHE A 52 10.42 -2.69 -13.85
N SER A 53 10.47 -2.18 -15.10
CA SER A 53 11.09 -2.86 -16.26
C SER A 53 12.61 -3.11 -16.18
N PRO A 54 13.39 -2.33 -15.43
CA PRO A 54 14.79 -2.70 -15.17
C PRO A 54 14.95 -3.76 -14.08
N GLY A 55 13.87 -4.11 -13.36
CA GLY A 55 13.89 -4.91 -12.15
C GLY A 55 13.43 -4.12 -10.92
N PRO A 56 13.60 -4.67 -9.71
CA PRO A 56 13.13 -4.03 -8.49
C PRO A 56 13.72 -2.63 -8.29
N LEU A 57 12.98 -1.80 -7.55
CA LEU A 57 13.53 -0.56 -7.03
C LEU A 57 14.60 -0.90 -5.98
N PRO A 58 15.64 -0.05 -5.82
CA PRO A 58 16.74 -0.31 -4.91
C PRO A 58 16.31 -0.30 -3.43
N GLY A 59 15.28 0.48 -3.09
CA GLY A 59 14.72 0.60 -1.75
C GLY A 59 13.37 -0.12 -1.55
N PRO A 60 12.84 -0.11 -0.33
CA PRO A 60 11.47 -0.56 -0.02
C PRO A 60 10.42 0.15 -0.84
N VAL A 61 9.35 -0.56 -1.17
CA VAL A 61 8.23 0.00 -1.94
C VAL A 61 6.89 -0.39 -1.33
N VAL A 62 5.96 0.56 -1.25
CA VAL A 62 4.55 0.33 -0.95
C VAL A 62 3.76 0.50 -2.24
N LEU A 63 2.99 -0.51 -2.63
CA LEU A 63 2.07 -0.45 -3.76
C LEU A 63 0.63 -0.43 -3.23
N ASP A 64 -0.11 0.61 -3.60
CA ASP A 64 -1.52 0.79 -3.24
C ASP A 64 -2.36 1.20 -4.46
N ALA A 65 -3.68 1.17 -4.34
CA ALA A 65 -4.60 1.80 -5.30
C ALA A 65 -4.30 1.44 -6.78
N ASP A 66 -4.04 2.45 -7.63
CA ASP A 66 -3.85 2.26 -9.06
C ASP A 66 -2.63 1.38 -9.38
N ALA A 67 -1.56 1.42 -8.57
CA ALA A 67 -0.41 0.53 -8.77
C ALA A 67 -0.78 -0.95 -8.60
N LEU A 68 -1.73 -1.26 -7.70
CA LEU A 68 -2.26 -2.62 -7.54
C LEU A 68 -3.18 -3.02 -8.69
N HIS A 69 -3.91 -2.07 -9.28
CA HIS A 69 -4.67 -2.32 -10.49
C HIS A 69 -3.76 -2.77 -11.63
N PHE A 70 -2.68 -2.04 -11.89
CA PHE A 70 -1.72 -2.42 -12.95
C PHE A 70 -0.97 -3.71 -12.66
N LEU A 71 -0.66 -3.99 -11.40
CA LEU A 71 -0.08 -5.28 -11.00
C LEU A 71 -1.02 -6.46 -11.32
N ALA A 72 -2.34 -6.26 -11.26
CA ALA A 72 -3.31 -7.27 -11.66
C ALA A 72 -3.31 -7.52 -13.17
N GLU A 73 -3.19 -6.45 -13.97
CA GLU A 73 -3.15 -6.52 -15.44
C GLU A 73 -1.82 -7.05 -15.98
N THR A 74 -0.72 -6.88 -15.24
CA THR A 74 0.62 -7.36 -15.64
C THR A 74 1.22 -8.34 -14.63
N PRO A 75 0.80 -9.62 -14.63
CA PRO A 75 1.28 -10.67 -13.73
C PRO A 75 2.80 -10.77 -13.56
N ASP A 76 3.56 -10.53 -14.63
CA ASP A 76 5.02 -10.63 -14.64
C ASP A 76 5.69 -9.58 -13.74
N LEU A 77 5.01 -8.47 -13.44
CA LEU A 77 5.52 -7.45 -12.51
C LEU A 77 5.63 -7.97 -11.07
N ALA A 78 4.86 -8.98 -10.68
CA ALA A 78 4.90 -9.55 -9.34
C ALA A 78 6.29 -10.07 -8.96
N GLY A 79 7.02 -10.66 -9.91
CA GLY A 79 8.39 -11.13 -9.70
C GLY A 79 9.44 -10.02 -9.59
N ARG A 80 9.04 -8.76 -9.80
CA ARG A 80 9.94 -7.62 -9.99
C ARG A 80 9.80 -6.56 -8.90
N LEU A 81 8.96 -6.80 -7.89
CA LEU A 81 8.73 -5.86 -6.79
C LEU A 81 9.90 -5.81 -5.80
N GLY A 82 10.69 -6.89 -5.72
CA GLY A 82 11.80 -7.03 -4.79
C GLY A 82 11.36 -7.48 -3.39
N PRO A 83 12.32 -7.83 -2.51
CA PRO A 83 12.03 -8.50 -1.23
C PRO A 83 11.46 -7.57 -0.14
N ARG A 84 11.47 -6.25 -0.37
CA ARG A 84 11.00 -5.24 0.59
C ARG A 84 9.73 -4.52 0.14
N ALA A 85 8.91 -5.20 -0.66
CA ALA A 85 7.63 -4.70 -1.12
C ALA A 85 6.52 -4.94 -0.09
N VAL A 86 5.62 -3.97 0.04
CA VAL A 86 4.36 -4.07 0.78
C VAL A 86 3.21 -3.73 -0.15
N LEU A 87 2.19 -4.59 -0.22
CA LEU A 87 0.99 -4.39 -1.02
C LEU A 87 -0.18 -4.18 -0.08
N THR A 88 -1.03 -3.18 -0.35
CA THR A 88 -2.13 -2.82 0.56
C THR A 88 -3.52 -2.96 -0.08
N PRO A 89 -3.88 -4.10 -0.70
CA PRO A 89 -5.17 -4.23 -1.39
C PRO A 89 -6.36 -4.16 -0.43
N HIS A 90 -7.42 -3.48 -0.84
CA HIS A 90 -8.77 -3.73 -0.31
C HIS A 90 -9.40 -4.97 -0.98
N PRO A 91 -10.55 -5.49 -0.52
CA PRO A 91 -11.14 -6.72 -1.05
C PRO A 91 -11.39 -6.70 -2.56
N GLY A 92 -11.90 -5.59 -3.11
CA GLY A 92 -12.03 -5.41 -4.56
C GLY A 92 -10.72 -5.37 -5.36
N GLU A 93 -9.61 -4.87 -4.80
CA GLU A 93 -8.29 -4.93 -5.45
C GLU A 93 -7.73 -6.35 -5.38
N MET A 94 -7.85 -7.00 -4.21
CA MET A 94 -7.46 -8.40 -4.02
C MET A 94 -8.18 -9.35 -4.98
N ALA A 95 -9.49 -9.17 -5.14
CA ALA A 95 -10.32 -9.92 -6.08
C ALA A 95 -9.75 -9.85 -7.52
N ARG A 96 -9.38 -8.64 -7.98
CA ARG A 96 -8.75 -8.46 -9.30
C ARG A 96 -7.39 -9.13 -9.37
N LEU A 97 -6.52 -8.90 -8.39
CA LEU A 97 -5.17 -9.46 -8.34
C LEU A 97 -5.15 -11.00 -8.39
N LEU A 98 -6.17 -11.65 -7.83
CA LEU A 98 -6.30 -13.11 -7.76
C LEU A 98 -7.28 -13.70 -8.77
N MET A 99 -7.92 -12.89 -9.62
CA MET A 99 -8.99 -13.31 -10.52
C MET A 99 -10.14 -14.05 -9.79
N LEU A 100 -10.53 -13.51 -8.64
CA LEU A 100 -11.63 -14.00 -7.80
C LEU A 100 -12.75 -12.94 -7.74
N SER A 101 -13.91 -13.34 -7.26
CA SER A 101 -14.94 -12.40 -6.80
C SER A 101 -14.61 -11.86 -5.41
N VAL A 102 -15.19 -10.71 -5.06
CA VAL A 102 -15.07 -10.16 -3.70
C VAL A 102 -15.65 -11.12 -2.65
N ALA A 103 -16.72 -11.85 -2.99
CA ALA A 103 -17.32 -12.83 -2.10
C ALA A 103 -16.37 -13.98 -1.77
N GLU A 104 -15.63 -14.50 -2.76
CA GLU A 104 -14.61 -15.52 -2.54
C GLU A 104 -13.44 -15.01 -1.67
N VAL A 105 -13.00 -13.76 -1.89
CA VAL A 105 -11.97 -13.13 -1.04
C VAL A 105 -12.45 -12.96 0.40
N GLU A 106 -13.69 -12.52 0.62
CA GLU A 106 -14.24 -12.34 1.96
C GLU A 106 -14.52 -13.68 2.66
N ALA A 107 -14.83 -14.74 1.92
CA ALA A 107 -15.05 -16.08 2.47
C ALA A 107 -13.77 -16.69 3.09
N ASP A 108 -12.59 -16.40 2.53
CA ASP A 108 -11.29 -16.81 3.07
C ASP A 108 -10.22 -15.71 2.90
N ARG A 109 -10.36 -14.64 3.68
CA ARG A 109 -9.42 -13.51 3.67
C ARG A 109 -7.98 -13.94 3.97
N PRO A 110 -7.70 -14.81 4.97
CA PRO A 110 -6.34 -15.32 5.21
C PRO A 110 -5.77 -16.11 4.03
N GLY A 111 -6.56 -16.98 3.40
CA GLY A 111 -6.14 -17.75 2.23
C GLY A 111 -5.85 -16.87 1.02
N ALA A 112 -6.71 -15.88 0.75
CA ALA A 112 -6.48 -14.90 -0.32
C ALA A 112 -5.18 -14.10 -0.08
N ALA A 113 -4.98 -13.57 1.13
CA ALA A 113 -3.77 -12.83 1.49
C ALA A 113 -2.51 -13.70 1.37
N ARG A 114 -2.54 -14.96 1.84
CA ARG A 114 -1.43 -15.91 1.69
C ARG A 114 -1.12 -16.21 0.23
N THR A 115 -2.14 -16.37 -0.60
CA THR A 115 -1.98 -16.67 -2.03
C THR A 115 -1.26 -15.52 -2.73
N LEU A 116 -1.72 -14.28 -2.52
CA LEU A 116 -1.06 -13.11 -3.11
C LEU A 116 0.36 -12.95 -2.58
N ALA A 117 0.56 -13.06 -1.26
CA ALA A 117 1.88 -12.89 -0.63
C ALA A 117 2.90 -13.89 -1.19
N ARG A 118 2.52 -15.16 -1.35
CA ARG A 118 3.39 -16.18 -1.96
C ARG A 118 3.73 -15.88 -3.41
N ARG A 119 2.75 -15.41 -4.19
CA ARG A 119 2.94 -15.07 -5.62
C ARG A 119 3.90 -13.90 -5.80
N THR A 120 3.85 -12.91 -4.93
CA THR A 120 4.65 -11.67 -5.04
C THR A 120 5.91 -11.69 -4.18
N ARG A 121 6.03 -12.65 -3.24
CA ARG A 121 7.04 -12.68 -2.16
C ARG A 121 7.10 -11.40 -1.32
N ALA A 122 5.99 -10.67 -1.31
CA ALA A 122 5.88 -9.39 -0.63
C ALA A 122 5.02 -9.52 0.62
N VAL A 123 5.07 -8.51 1.49
CA VAL A 123 4.11 -8.39 2.59
C VAL A 123 2.79 -7.91 2.03
N VAL A 124 1.70 -8.59 2.34
CA VAL A 124 0.35 -8.25 1.89
C VAL A 124 -0.48 -7.80 3.08
N VAL A 125 -1.10 -6.63 2.94
CA VAL A 125 -2.05 -6.02 3.89
C VAL A 125 -3.43 -6.00 3.24
N LEU A 126 -4.24 -7.02 3.49
CA LEU A 126 -5.62 -7.08 3.01
C LEU A 126 -6.54 -6.24 3.92
N LYS A 127 -6.81 -5.02 3.47
CA LYS A 127 -7.59 -4.00 4.19
C LYS A 127 -9.04 -4.47 4.45
N GLY A 128 -9.64 -3.97 5.53
CA GLY A 128 -11.02 -4.26 5.94
C GLY A 128 -11.12 -4.53 7.44
N PRO A 129 -12.32 -4.85 7.96
CA PRO A 129 -12.50 -5.28 9.35
C PRO A 129 -11.59 -6.47 9.65
N GLY A 130 -10.82 -6.39 10.74
CA GLY A 130 -9.80 -7.41 11.03
C GLY A 130 -8.78 -7.51 9.90
N THR A 131 -8.16 -6.38 9.53
CA THR A 131 -7.15 -6.32 8.45
C THR A 131 -6.13 -7.45 8.60
N VAL A 132 -5.92 -8.19 7.52
CA VAL A 132 -5.09 -9.39 7.48
C VAL A 132 -3.73 -9.03 6.92
N ILE A 133 -2.67 -9.44 7.60
CA ILE A 133 -1.28 -9.18 7.20
C ILE A 133 -0.55 -10.52 7.09
N VAL A 134 0.13 -10.74 5.95
CA VAL A 134 0.90 -11.95 5.68
C VAL A 134 2.24 -11.58 5.05
N ASP A 135 3.31 -12.22 5.51
CA ASP A 135 4.63 -12.14 4.89
C ASP A 135 4.78 -13.23 3.82
N GLY A 136 5.04 -12.84 2.57
CA GLY A 136 5.27 -13.73 1.46
C GLY A 136 6.70 -14.29 1.37
N SER A 137 7.63 -13.73 2.14
CA SER A 137 9.04 -14.16 2.17
C SER A 137 9.29 -15.33 3.12
N ASP A 138 8.44 -15.51 4.14
CA ASP A 138 8.53 -16.59 5.11
C ASP A 138 7.21 -17.39 5.16
N PRO A 139 7.16 -18.60 4.58
CA PRO A 139 5.97 -19.47 4.63
C PRO A 139 5.56 -19.90 6.04
N ALA A 140 6.49 -19.89 7.01
CA ALA A 140 6.21 -20.22 8.41
C ALA A 140 5.62 -19.04 9.18
N CYS A 141 5.67 -17.82 8.63
CA CYS A 141 5.09 -16.65 9.25
C CYS A 141 3.58 -16.86 9.46
N PRO A 142 3.07 -16.64 10.69
CA PRO A 142 1.64 -16.71 10.94
C PRO A 142 0.91 -15.60 10.19
N VAL A 143 -0.40 -15.82 9.97
CA VAL A 143 -1.28 -14.72 9.58
C VAL A 143 -1.46 -13.82 10.79
N ILE A 144 -1.25 -12.52 10.58
CA ILE A 144 -1.43 -11.50 11.60
C ILE A 144 -2.76 -10.79 11.34
N LEU A 145 -3.55 -10.61 12.40
CA LEU A 145 -4.82 -9.90 12.33
C LEU A 145 -4.71 -8.61 13.13
N SER A 146 -5.18 -7.51 12.54
CA SER A 146 -5.38 -6.27 13.28
C SER A 146 -6.50 -6.45 14.30
N PRO A 147 -6.30 -6.03 15.57
CA PRO A 147 -7.35 -6.09 16.58
C PRO A 147 -8.43 -5.01 16.38
N HIS A 148 -8.20 -4.05 15.47
CA HIS A 148 -9.06 -2.89 15.28
C HIS A 148 -10.10 -3.11 14.18
N ALA A 149 -11.35 -2.75 14.48
CA ALA A 149 -12.45 -2.68 13.52
C ALA A 149 -13.14 -1.32 13.64
N ALA A 150 -12.71 -0.36 12.81
CA ALA A 150 -13.16 1.02 12.86
C ALA A 150 -13.88 1.40 11.54
N PRO A 151 -15.22 1.27 11.45
CA PRO A 151 -15.99 1.51 10.21
C PRO A 151 -15.84 2.93 9.66
N ASN A 152 -15.44 3.87 10.51
CA ASN A 152 -15.18 5.25 10.20
C ASN A 152 -13.89 5.47 9.38
N LEU A 153 -13.06 4.44 9.25
CA LEU A 153 -11.94 4.40 8.30
C LEU A 153 -12.36 4.02 6.88
N ALA A 154 -13.61 3.59 6.65
CA ALA A 154 -14.14 3.26 5.33
C ALA A 154 -14.54 4.53 4.55
N VAL A 155 -13.58 5.43 4.35
CA VAL A 155 -13.71 6.70 3.63
C VAL A 155 -12.62 6.82 2.56
N GLY A 156 -12.90 7.55 1.49
CA GLY A 156 -11.90 7.82 0.44
C GLY A 156 -10.66 8.51 1.02
N GLY A 157 -9.48 8.09 0.57
CA GLY A 157 -8.18 8.61 1.04
C GLY A 157 -7.64 7.98 2.34
N SER A 158 -8.45 7.21 3.07
CA SER A 158 -7.98 6.48 4.27
C SER A 158 -6.86 5.47 3.95
N GLY A 159 -6.97 4.78 2.81
CA GLY A 159 -5.92 3.90 2.30
C GLY A 159 -4.60 4.64 2.04
N ASP A 160 -4.68 5.84 1.47
CA ASP A 160 -3.50 6.67 1.15
C ASP A 160 -2.76 7.07 2.43
N VAL A 161 -3.49 7.37 3.51
CA VAL A 161 -2.92 7.64 4.83
C VAL A 161 -2.18 6.40 5.36
N LEU A 162 -2.80 5.22 5.31
CA LEU A 162 -2.14 3.98 5.70
C LEU A 162 -0.85 3.72 4.89
N SER A 163 -0.92 3.87 3.57
CA SER A 163 0.23 3.68 2.67
C SER A 163 1.37 4.65 2.98
N GLY A 164 1.05 5.92 3.27
CA GLY A 164 2.04 6.90 3.72
C GLY A 164 2.68 6.54 5.07
N VAL A 165 1.91 6.05 6.04
CA VAL A 165 2.44 5.60 7.34
C VAL A 165 3.39 4.41 7.16
N VAL A 166 2.99 3.41 6.38
CA VAL A 166 3.83 2.23 6.11
C VAL A 166 5.12 2.63 5.40
N ALA A 167 5.05 3.49 4.38
CA ALA A 167 6.21 3.99 3.67
C ALA A 167 7.16 4.77 4.61
N ARG A 168 6.62 5.60 5.52
CA ARG A 168 7.43 6.31 6.51
C ARG A 168 8.15 5.38 7.48
N LEU A 169 7.51 4.28 7.87
CA LEU A 169 8.10 3.25 8.75
C LEU A 169 9.20 2.46 8.02
N LEU A 170 8.97 2.10 6.76
CA LEU A 170 9.99 1.50 5.90
C LEU A 170 11.21 2.43 5.74
N ALA A 171 10.97 3.72 5.52
CA ALA A 171 12.01 4.75 5.44
C ALA A 171 12.79 4.91 6.76
N ALA A 172 12.20 4.56 7.91
CA ALA A 172 12.91 4.50 9.19
C ALA A 172 13.78 3.24 9.35
N GLY A 173 13.84 2.37 8.34
CA GLY A 173 14.63 1.14 8.36
C GLY A 173 13.91 -0.06 8.94
N LEU A 174 12.61 0.02 9.24
CA LEU A 174 11.87 -1.14 9.76
C LEU A 174 11.76 -2.26 8.70
N PRO A 175 11.74 -3.54 9.14
CA PRO A 175 11.38 -4.65 8.27
C PRO A 175 9.96 -4.50 7.71
N PRO A 176 9.69 -4.95 6.46
CA PRO A 176 8.38 -4.78 5.82
C PRO A 176 7.19 -5.28 6.63
N LEU A 177 7.31 -6.46 7.24
CA LEU A 177 6.23 -7.03 8.05
C LEU A 177 5.93 -6.15 9.27
N LEU A 178 6.98 -5.71 9.98
CA LEU A 178 6.82 -4.85 11.15
C LEU A 178 6.26 -3.47 10.78
N ALA A 179 6.72 -2.88 9.68
CA ALA A 179 6.20 -1.61 9.17
C ALA A 179 4.71 -1.72 8.82
N ALA A 180 4.30 -2.80 8.17
CA ALA A 180 2.91 -3.08 7.86
C ALA A 180 2.06 -3.25 9.14
N CYS A 181 2.51 -4.06 10.10
CA CYS A 181 1.79 -4.28 11.36
C CYS A 181 1.61 -3.00 12.17
N LEU A 182 2.67 -2.22 12.36
CA LEU A 182 2.60 -0.95 13.09
C LEU A 182 1.75 0.08 12.35
N GLY A 183 1.88 0.16 11.02
CA GLY A 183 1.07 1.07 10.20
C GLY A 183 -0.42 0.77 10.32
N VAL A 184 -0.81 -0.50 10.17
CA VAL A 184 -2.20 -0.95 10.32
C VAL A 184 -2.71 -0.72 11.75
N TYR A 185 -1.90 -1.04 12.76
CA TYR A 185 -2.27 -0.84 14.16
C TYR A 185 -2.54 0.64 14.47
N TRP A 186 -1.60 1.53 14.14
CA TRP A 186 -1.75 2.96 14.40
C TRP A 186 -2.88 3.59 13.58
N HIS A 187 -3.07 3.17 12.34
CA HIS A 187 -4.19 3.60 11.52
C HIS A 187 -5.54 3.17 12.13
N GLY A 188 -5.65 1.92 12.57
CA GLY A 188 -6.80 1.38 13.29
C GLY A 188 -7.11 2.14 14.57
N LEU A 189 -6.08 2.40 15.38
CA LEU A 189 -6.18 3.17 16.63
C LEU A 189 -6.64 4.61 16.39
N CYS A 190 -6.24 5.24 15.28
CA CYS A 190 -6.78 6.55 14.88
C CYS A 190 -8.29 6.45 14.61
N GLY A 191 -8.72 5.43 13.88
CA GLY A 191 -10.13 5.15 13.63
C GLY A 191 -10.93 5.03 14.93
N GLU A 192 -10.47 4.20 15.87
CA GLU A 192 -11.14 4.03 17.16
C GLU A 192 -11.24 5.32 17.95
N ARG A 193 -10.17 6.12 18.02
CA ARG A 193 -10.19 7.40 18.75
C ARG A 193 -11.10 8.42 18.10
N LEU A 194 -11.09 8.48 16.77
CA LEU A 194 -11.97 9.36 16.02
C LEU A 194 -13.44 8.93 16.16
N SER A 195 -13.73 7.65 16.35
CA SER A 195 -15.10 7.15 16.53
C SER A 195 -15.81 7.76 17.73
N GLY A 196 -15.07 8.14 18.78
CA GLY A 196 -15.61 8.84 19.95
C GLY A 196 -16.00 10.30 19.68
N ARG A 197 -15.47 10.91 18.61
CA ARG A 197 -15.77 12.30 18.22
C ARG A 197 -16.68 12.39 17.00
N PHE A 198 -16.51 11.46 16.07
CA PHE A 198 -17.23 11.34 14.81
C PHE A 198 -17.65 9.87 14.64
N PRO A 199 -18.80 9.45 15.19
CA PRO A 199 -19.26 8.08 15.00
C PRO A 199 -19.60 7.84 13.52
N ARG A 200 -19.36 6.61 13.03
CA ARG A 200 -19.59 6.21 11.62
C ARG A 200 -18.70 7.00 10.65
N ARG A 201 -19.11 7.24 9.40
CA ARG A 201 -18.24 7.81 8.33
C ARG A 201 -17.93 9.32 8.47
N GLY A 202 -17.96 9.87 9.68
CA GLY A 202 -17.90 11.32 9.91
C GLY A 202 -16.52 11.97 9.78
N ASN A 203 -15.43 11.20 9.77
CA ASN A 203 -14.07 11.72 9.61
C ASN A 203 -13.56 11.62 8.17
N THR A 204 -12.78 12.61 7.76
CA THR A 204 -12.07 12.64 6.48
C THR A 204 -10.70 11.95 6.56
N ALA A 205 -10.03 11.77 5.43
CA ALA A 205 -8.63 11.30 5.41
C ALA A 205 -7.68 12.28 6.14
N VAL A 206 -7.94 13.59 6.06
CA VAL A 206 -7.16 14.60 6.77
C VAL A 206 -7.33 14.45 8.29
N ASP A 207 -8.55 14.21 8.77
CA ASP A 207 -8.80 13.97 10.19
C ASP A 207 -8.04 12.73 10.70
N ILE A 208 -7.95 11.67 9.87
CA ILE A 208 -7.16 10.47 10.19
C ILE A 208 -5.67 10.82 10.26
N ALA A 209 -5.15 11.56 9.27
CA ALA A 209 -3.75 11.97 9.24
C ALA A 209 -3.38 12.84 10.45
N ASP A 210 -4.23 13.79 10.82
CA ASP A 210 -4.03 14.67 11.98
C ASP A 210 -4.12 13.92 13.33
N ALA A 211 -4.82 12.78 13.36
CA ALA A 211 -4.91 11.94 14.55
C ALA A 211 -3.64 11.10 14.78
N LEU A 212 -2.85 10.79 13.74
CA LEU A 212 -1.67 9.92 13.82
C LEU A 212 -0.65 10.36 14.87
N PRO A 213 -0.21 11.64 14.94
CA PRO A 213 0.73 12.08 15.98
C PRO A 213 0.24 11.81 17.40
N ARG A 214 -1.08 11.85 17.62
CA ARG A 214 -1.69 11.57 18.93
C ARG A 214 -1.74 10.08 19.20
N ALA A 215 -1.97 9.24 18.18
CA ALA A 215 -1.89 7.79 18.29
C ALA A 215 -0.50 7.33 18.76
N PHE A 216 0.58 7.95 18.25
CA PHE A 216 1.96 7.62 18.61
C PHE A 216 2.34 7.93 20.07
N ARG A 217 1.81 9.01 20.66
CA ARG A 217 2.26 9.51 21.98
C ARG A 217 2.09 8.53 23.15
N HIS A 218 1.23 7.52 23.02
CA HIS A 218 1.00 6.53 24.07
C HIS A 218 1.82 5.24 23.90
N HIS A 219 2.60 5.13 22.83
CA HIS A 219 3.51 4.01 22.56
C HIS A 219 4.82 4.57 22.02
N LYS A 220 5.58 5.26 22.88
CA LYS A 220 7.02 5.38 22.63
C LYS A 220 7.63 3.99 22.84
N PRO A 221 8.45 3.45 21.92
CA PRO A 221 9.30 2.32 22.24
C PRO A 221 10.22 2.65 23.43
#